data_AF-A0A926VHI8-F1
#
_entry.id   AF-A0A926VHI8-F1
#
_cell.length_a   1.000
_cell.length_b   1.000
_cell.length_c   1.000
_cell.angle_alpha   90.00
_cell.angle_beta   90.00
_cell.angle_gamma   90.00
#
_symmetry.space_group_name_H-M   'P 1'
#
loop_
_entity.id
_entity.type
_entity.pdbx_description
1 polymer ?
#
loop_
_entity_poly.entity_id
_entity_poly.type
_entity_poly.pdbx_seq_one_letter_code
_entity_poly.pdbx_strand_id
1 'polypeptide(L)'
;MDTIERSPENYIQAMNEALGQGGLHIATKISIEAIEHYPDHQEIQKYARILAPPKTTFHKLPPDLYARIHQDWVMQHRFDYRGRWVALREGKLIADAASADELIDRVGEENMKSVFFTVVY
;
A
#
# COMPACT_ATOMS: atom_id res chain seq x y z
N MET A 1 0.71 43.50 -13.49
CA MET A 1 0.46 42.57 -12.37
C MET A 1 -0.76 41.80 -12.79
N ASP A 2 -0.52 40.85 -13.67
CA ASP A 2 -1.53 40.30 -14.57
C ASP A 2 -2.05 39.02 -13.95
N THR A 3 -3.31 39.09 -13.54
CA THR A 3 -4.16 37.97 -13.18
C THR A 3 -4.06 36.93 -14.28
N ILE A 4 -3.48 35.78 -13.96
CA ILE A 4 -3.55 34.57 -14.78
C ILE A 4 -5.04 34.35 -15.03
N GLU A 5 -5.49 34.56 -16.27
CA GLU A 5 -6.87 34.27 -16.66
C GLU A 5 -7.09 32.78 -16.38
N ARG A 6 -7.83 32.51 -15.29
CA ARG A 6 -8.18 31.18 -14.79
C ARG A 6 -9.18 30.56 -15.74
N SER A 7 -8.79 30.30 -16.98
CA SER A 7 -9.59 29.53 -17.92
C SER A 7 -9.17 28.06 -17.82
N PRO A 8 -10.09 27.11 -18.00
CA PRO A 8 -9.79 25.67 -17.95
C PRO A 8 -8.70 25.28 -18.96
N GLU A 9 -8.61 25.97 -20.08
CA GLU A 9 -7.58 25.78 -21.11
C GLU A 9 -6.17 26.08 -20.61
N ASN A 10 -6.02 27.10 -19.75
CA ASN A 10 -4.73 27.49 -19.19
C ASN A 10 -4.22 26.43 -18.19
N TYR A 11 -5.12 25.85 -17.39
CA TYR A 11 -4.80 24.70 -16.54
C TYR A 11 -4.36 23.48 -17.36
N ILE A 12 -5.05 23.18 -18.47
CA ILE A 12 -4.70 22.07 -19.37
C ILE A 12 -3.32 22.30 -19.99
N GLN A 13 -3.06 23.51 -20.46
CA GLN A 13 -1.77 23.88 -21.05
C GLN A 13 -0.63 23.75 -20.03
N ALA A 14 -0.80 24.30 -18.82
CA ALA A 14 0.19 24.19 -17.75
C ALA A 14 0.46 22.74 -17.31
N MET A 15 -0.58 21.89 -17.26
CA MET A 15 -0.41 20.45 -16.99
C MET A 15 0.38 19.76 -18.10
N ASN A 16 0.13 20.09 -19.35
CA ASN A 16 0.80 19.48 -20.50
C ASN A 16 2.27 19.92 -20.60
N GLU A 17 2.57 21.19 -20.31
CA GLU A 17 3.94 21.70 -20.22
C GLU A 17 4.73 21.02 -19.10
N ALA A 18 4.12 20.90 -17.91
CA ALA A 18 4.73 20.21 -16.78
C ALA A 18 5.03 18.74 -17.11
N LEU A 19 4.13 18.05 -17.82
CA LEU A 19 4.34 16.69 -18.30
C LEU A 19 5.45 16.59 -19.36
N GLY A 20 5.49 17.53 -20.31
CA GLY A 20 6.53 17.60 -21.34
C GLY A 20 7.93 17.81 -20.77
N GLN A 21 8.04 18.46 -19.60
CA GLN A 21 9.30 18.65 -18.86
C GLN A 21 9.61 17.50 -17.89
N GLY A 22 8.79 16.44 -17.84
CA GLY A 22 8.95 15.31 -16.91
C GLY A 22 8.52 15.63 -15.46
N GLY A 23 7.89 16.77 -15.23
CA GLY A 23 7.45 17.26 -13.92
C GLY A 23 6.12 16.68 -13.46
N LEU A 24 6.06 15.35 -13.25
CA LEU A 24 4.83 14.66 -12.81
C LEU A 24 4.24 15.27 -11.53
N HIS A 25 5.08 15.61 -10.55
CA HIS A 25 4.64 16.21 -9.29
C HIS A 25 3.99 17.58 -9.48
N ILE A 26 4.51 18.38 -10.42
CA ILE A 26 3.99 19.72 -10.74
C ILE A 26 2.64 19.57 -11.46
N ALA A 27 2.56 18.66 -12.44
CA ALA A 27 1.32 18.35 -13.13
C ALA A 27 0.23 17.87 -12.17
N THR A 28 0.55 16.99 -11.21
CA THR A 28 -0.40 16.53 -10.19
C THR A 28 -0.91 17.68 -9.33
N LYS A 29 -0.04 18.61 -8.89
CA LYS A 29 -0.46 19.79 -8.12
C LYS A 29 -1.42 20.68 -8.90
N ILE A 30 -1.08 21.00 -10.15
CA ILE A 30 -1.93 21.82 -11.03
C ILE A 30 -3.28 21.12 -11.26
N SER A 31 -3.27 19.80 -11.42
CA SER A 31 -4.50 19.04 -11.63
C SER A 31 -5.43 19.01 -10.42
N ILE A 32 -4.88 19.01 -9.20
CA ILE A 32 -5.67 19.10 -7.97
C ILE A 32 -6.35 20.47 -7.90
N GLU A 33 -5.58 21.55 -8.11
CA GLU A 33 -6.09 22.93 -8.12
C GLU A 33 -7.14 23.13 -9.23
N ALA A 34 -6.92 22.56 -10.41
CA ALA A 34 -7.86 22.63 -11.53
C ALA A 34 -9.20 21.93 -11.22
N ILE A 35 -9.19 20.79 -10.50
CA ILE A 35 -10.43 20.11 -10.08
C ILE A 35 -11.21 20.92 -9.05
N GLU A 36 -10.52 21.64 -8.14
CA GLU A 36 -11.19 22.49 -7.15
C GLU A 36 -11.96 23.64 -7.82
N HIS A 37 -11.46 24.17 -8.93
CA HIS A 37 -12.08 25.28 -9.65
C HIS A 37 -13.06 24.83 -10.75
N TYR A 38 -12.79 23.71 -11.43
CA TYR A 38 -13.56 23.22 -12.57
C TYR A 38 -13.88 21.72 -12.43
N PRO A 39 -14.69 21.33 -11.43
CA PRO A 39 -14.99 19.93 -11.17
C PRO A 39 -15.79 19.25 -12.30
N ASP A 40 -16.51 20.03 -13.12
CA ASP A 40 -17.37 19.50 -14.21
C ASP A 40 -16.67 19.43 -15.58
N HIS A 41 -15.43 19.92 -15.69
CA HIS A 41 -14.72 20.00 -16.97
C HIS A 41 -14.04 18.67 -17.32
N GLN A 42 -14.50 18.02 -18.40
CA GLN A 42 -14.09 16.66 -18.78
C GLN A 42 -12.57 16.47 -18.90
N GLU A 43 -11.86 17.39 -19.56
CA GLU A 43 -10.41 17.25 -19.74
C GLU A 43 -9.65 17.39 -18.41
N ILE A 44 -10.11 18.24 -17.50
CA ILE A 44 -9.49 18.41 -16.18
C ILE A 44 -9.69 17.14 -15.34
N GLN A 45 -10.89 16.54 -15.38
CA GLN A 45 -11.15 15.25 -14.73
C GLN A 45 -10.26 14.13 -15.27
N LYS A 46 -10.02 14.12 -16.59
CA LYS A 46 -9.15 13.14 -17.24
C LYS A 46 -7.71 13.28 -16.76
N TYR A 47 -7.16 14.50 -16.75
CA TYR A 47 -5.81 14.75 -16.21
C TYR A 47 -5.71 14.35 -14.74
N ALA A 48 -6.69 14.72 -13.91
CA ALA A 48 -6.67 14.37 -12.49
C ALA A 48 -6.72 12.86 -12.25
N ARG A 49 -7.43 12.11 -13.09
CA ARG A 49 -7.48 10.66 -12.99
C ARG A 49 -6.17 10.00 -13.41
N ILE A 50 -5.49 10.53 -14.43
CA ILE A 50 -4.19 10.01 -14.91
C ILE A 50 -3.08 10.36 -13.92
N LEU A 51 -3.13 11.56 -13.35
CA LEU A 51 -2.11 12.12 -12.46
C LEU A 51 -2.38 11.82 -10.98
N ALA A 52 -3.49 11.16 -10.65
CA ALA A 52 -3.84 10.78 -9.30
C ALA A 52 -2.77 9.84 -8.73
N PRO A 53 -2.27 10.09 -7.51
CA PRO A 53 -1.38 9.15 -6.86
C PRO A 53 -2.09 7.80 -6.67
N PRO A 54 -1.38 6.67 -6.82
CA PRO A 54 -1.95 5.37 -6.53
C PRO A 54 -2.49 5.35 -5.11
N LYS A 55 -3.78 5.06 -4.95
CA LYS A 55 -4.41 4.92 -3.64
C LYS A 55 -3.89 3.64 -2.99
N THR A 56 -2.82 3.75 -2.20
CA THR A 56 -2.41 2.66 -1.32
C THR A 56 -3.42 2.54 -0.18
N THR A 57 -4.34 1.58 -0.29
CA THR A 57 -5.24 1.20 0.79
C THR A 57 -4.44 0.51 1.89
N PHE A 58 -4.03 1.26 2.90
CA PHE A 58 -3.51 0.68 4.14
C PHE A 58 -4.66 -0.03 4.87
N HIS A 59 -4.71 -1.36 4.80
CA HIS A 59 -5.58 -2.14 5.66
C HIS A 59 -5.01 -2.09 7.07
N LYS A 60 -5.62 -1.25 7.92
CA LYS A 60 -5.32 -1.20 9.35
C LYS A 60 -5.88 -2.49 9.96
N LEU A 61 -5.08 -3.54 10.00
CA LEU A 61 -5.43 -4.74 10.76
C LEU A 61 -5.67 -4.33 12.23
N PRO A 62 -6.67 -4.91 12.90
CA PRO A 62 -6.88 -4.66 14.32
C PRO A 62 -5.58 -4.93 15.10
N PRO A 63 -5.31 -4.18 16.19
CA PRO A 63 -4.10 -4.37 16.97
C PRO A 63 -4.06 -5.80 17.49
N ASP A 64 -3.13 -6.59 16.95
CA ASP A 64 -2.94 -7.97 17.39
C ASP A 64 -2.35 -7.96 18.81
N LEU A 65 -3.20 -8.29 19.80
CA LEU A 65 -2.84 -8.33 21.22
C LEU A 65 -1.66 -9.30 21.49
N TYR A 66 -1.42 -10.23 20.57
CA TYR A 66 -0.38 -11.25 20.67
C TYR A 66 0.88 -10.92 19.87
N ALA A 67 0.94 -9.78 19.18
CA ALA A 67 2.06 -9.42 18.32
C ALA A 67 3.41 -9.45 19.07
N ARG A 68 3.44 -8.94 20.30
CA ARG A 68 4.64 -9.00 21.15
C ARG A 68 5.01 -10.43 21.52
N ILE A 69 4.02 -11.28 21.79
CA ILE A 69 4.24 -12.68 22.18
C ILE A 69 4.75 -13.49 20.98
N HIS A 70 4.21 -13.25 19.78
CA HIS A 70 4.68 -13.88 18.56
C HIS A 70 6.10 -13.43 18.20
N GLN A 71 6.40 -12.13 18.32
CA GLN A 71 7.75 -11.60 18.09
C GLN A 71 8.76 -12.18 19.07
N ASP A 72 8.41 -12.26 20.35
CA ASP A 72 9.27 -12.83 21.39
C ASP A 72 9.55 -14.31 21.14
N TRP A 73 8.54 -15.10 20.74
CA TRP A 73 8.71 -16.48 20.32
C TRP A 73 9.69 -16.60 19.14
N VAL A 74 9.52 -15.77 18.10
CA VAL A 74 10.43 -15.77 16.94
C VAL A 74 11.85 -15.41 17.36
N MET A 75 12.03 -14.43 18.24
CA MET A 75 13.36 -14.04 18.74
C MET A 75 14.03 -15.17 19.53
N GLN A 76 13.27 -15.86 20.39
CA GLN A 76 13.78 -16.99 21.18
C GLN A 76 14.14 -18.21 20.31
N HIS A 77 13.37 -18.47 19.26
CA HIS A 77 13.49 -19.67 18.43
C HIS A 77 14.14 -19.41 17.05
N ARG A 78 14.72 -18.22 16.83
CA ARG A 78 15.25 -17.82 15.52
C ARG A 78 16.31 -18.76 14.96
N PHE A 79 17.10 -19.36 15.84
CA PHE A 79 18.22 -20.21 15.44
C PHE A 79 17.75 -21.61 15.02
N ASP A 80 16.74 -22.16 15.69
CA ASP A 80 16.17 -23.47 15.37
C ASP A 80 15.34 -23.48 14.09
N TYR A 81 14.66 -22.36 13.78
CA TYR A 81 13.73 -22.27 12.65
C TYR A 81 14.24 -21.38 11.51
N ARG A 82 15.54 -21.10 11.46
CA ARG A 82 16.13 -20.21 10.44
C ARG A 82 15.80 -20.66 9.02
N GLY A 83 15.23 -19.77 8.22
CA GLY A 83 14.79 -20.04 6.85
C GLY A 83 13.50 -20.85 6.75
N ARG A 84 12.82 -21.14 7.86
CA ARG A 84 11.55 -21.85 7.89
C ARG A 84 10.39 -20.88 8.09
N TRP A 85 9.26 -21.25 7.52
CA TRP A 85 7.97 -20.64 7.79
C TRP A 85 7.41 -21.20 9.08
N VAL A 86 6.94 -20.35 9.97
CA VAL A 86 6.31 -20.74 11.24
C VAL A 86 4.92 -20.15 11.32
N ALA A 87 3.97 -20.95 11.81
CA ALA A 87 2.60 -20.55 12.10
C ALA A 87 2.39 -20.56 13.62
N LEU A 88 2.01 -19.41 14.18
CA LEU A 88 1.80 -19.18 15.60
C LEU A 88 0.33 -18.85 15.87
N ARG A 89 -0.20 -19.40 16.97
CA ARG A 89 -1.49 -18.99 17.54
C ARG A 89 -1.27 -18.73 19.01
N GLU A 90 -1.60 -17.51 19.46
CA GLU A 90 -1.51 -17.12 20.88
C GLU A 90 -0.14 -17.42 21.53
N GLY A 91 0.97 -17.30 20.78
CA GLY A 91 2.32 -17.55 21.29
C GLY A 91 2.80 -19.00 21.25
N LYS A 92 2.03 -19.89 20.63
CA LYS A 92 2.40 -21.30 20.46
C LYS A 92 2.60 -21.64 19.00
N LEU A 93 3.66 -22.41 18.72
CA LEU A 93 3.89 -23.00 17.41
C LEU A 93 2.80 -24.02 17.10
N ILE A 94 2.10 -23.80 16.00
CA ILE A 94 1.10 -24.71 15.46
C ILE A 94 1.73 -25.60 14.39
N ALA A 95 2.51 -25.01 13.50
CA ALA A 95 3.24 -25.72 12.46
C ALA A 95 4.46 -24.93 12.02
N ASP A 96 5.44 -25.62 11.48
CA ASP A 96 6.53 -25.05 10.71
C ASP A 96 6.67 -25.76 9.37
N ALA A 97 7.25 -25.11 8.36
CA ALA A 97 7.47 -25.67 7.03
C ALA A 97 8.64 -24.99 6.31
N ALA A 98 9.18 -25.62 5.26
CA ALA A 98 10.25 -25.02 4.47
C ALA A 98 9.73 -23.94 3.50
N SER A 99 8.42 -23.93 3.20
CA SER A 99 7.77 -22.99 2.28
C SER A 99 6.39 -22.58 2.79
N ALA A 100 5.90 -21.43 2.32
CA ALA A 100 4.56 -20.93 2.65
C ALA A 100 3.46 -21.92 2.20
N ASP A 101 3.60 -22.50 1.02
CA ASP A 101 2.65 -23.47 0.46
C ASP A 101 2.51 -24.72 1.34
N GLU A 102 3.64 -25.33 1.73
CA GLU A 102 3.65 -26.44 2.69
C GLU A 102 3.07 -26.07 4.05
N LEU A 103 3.24 -24.82 4.50
CA LEU A 103 2.65 -24.35 5.75
C LEU A 103 1.12 -24.28 5.64
N ILE A 104 0.61 -23.80 4.50
CA ILE A 104 -0.84 -23.73 4.20
C ILE A 104 -1.42 -25.13 4.14
N ASP A 105 -0.76 -26.08 3.49
CA ASP A 105 -1.19 -27.47 3.44
C ASP A 105 -1.28 -28.11 4.84
N ARG A 106 -0.28 -27.85 5.70
CA ARG A 106 -0.26 -28.38 7.08
C ARG A 106 -1.32 -27.77 8.01
N VAL A 107 -1.57 -26.46 7.89
CA VAL A 107 -2.49 -25.73 8.79
C VAL A 107 -3.92 -25.73 8.26
N GLY A 108 -4.08 -25.77 6.94
CA GLY A 108 -5.34 -25.57 6.21
C GLY A 108 -5.65 -24.09 5.98
N GLU A 109 -6.11 -23.76 4.77
CA GLU A 109 -6.45 -22.39 4.35
C GLU A 109 -7.44 -21.68 5.28
N GLU A 110 -8.41 -22.41 5.82
CA GLU A 110 -9.42 -21.85 6.74
C GLU A 110 -8.81 -21.46 8.10
N ASN A 111 -7.82 -22.22 8.58
CA ASN A 111 -7.10 -21.88 9.81
C ASN A 111 -6.07 -20.76 9.60
N MET A 112 -5.53 -20.61 8.38
CA MET A 112 -4.57 -19.55 8.04
C MET A 112 -5.09 -18.14 8.35
N LYS A 113 -6.40 -17.91 8.24
CA LYS A 113 -7.04 -16.62 8.56
C LYS A 113 -6.97 -16.25 10.05
N SER A 114 -6.65 -17.20 10.92
CA SER A 114 -6.69 -17.06 12.38
C SER A 114 -5.34 -17.29 13.06
N VAL A 115 -4.28 -17.49 12.28
CA VAL A 115 -2.92 -17.71 12.78
C VAL A 115 -1.99 -16.64 12.24
N PHE A 116 -1.01 -16.26 13.05
CA PHE A 116 0.10 -15.44 12.61
C PHE A 116 1.12 -16.34 11.91
N PHE A 117 1.54 -16.00 10.70
CA PHE A 117 2.60 -16.75 10.03
C PHE A 117 3.70 -15.79 9.56
N THR A 118 4.95 -16.23 9.69
CA THR A 118 6.12 -15.46 9.25
C THR A 118 7.24 -16.41 8.86
N VAL A 119 8.14 -15.94 8.01
CA VAL A 119 9.43 -16.60 7.81
C VAL A 119 10.41 -16.09 8.87
N VAL A 120 11.23 -16.99 9.40
CA VAL A 120 12.27 -16.70 10.39
C VAL A 120 13.60 -16.50 9.66
N TYR A 121 14.31 -15.41 9.93
CA TYR A 121 15.57 -15.02 9.27
C TYR A 121 16.81 -15.21 10.15
#